data_AF-A0A4U9I0T6-F1
#
_entry.id   AF-A0A4U9I0T6-F1
#
_cell.length_a   1.000
_cell.length_b   1.000
_cell.length_c   1.000
_cell.angle_alpha   90.00
_cell.angle_beta   90.00
_cell.angle_gamma   90.00
#
_symmetry.space_group_name_H-M   'P 1'
#
loop_
_entity.id
_entity.type
_entity.pdbx_description
1 polymer ?
#
loop_
_entity_poly.entity_id
_entity_poly.type
_entity_poly.pdbx_seq_one_letter_code
_entity_poly.pdbx_strand_id
1 'polypeptide(L)'
;MGGISCLTIPCFAWLADRFGRRRVYITGALTGAISTFPFFMALEAQSVFWIVVFAILLANIAHDMVVCVQQPMFTSMFGASYRYSGAGVGYQVASVVGGGFTPFIAAALVTFSDGDWHSVAIYLLAGCLLSAATALLMKPTAS
;
A
#
# COMPACT_ATOMS: atom_id res chain seq x y z
N MET A 1 17.22 3.94 2.82
CA MET A 1 15.88 3.35 2.96
C MET A 1 15.90 1.82 2.86
N GLY A 2 16.50 1.20 1.83
CA GLY A 2 16.45 -0.27 1.67
C GLY A 2 17.00 -1.13 2.82
N GLY A 3 18.01 -0.65 3.57
CA GLY A 3 18.57 -1.40 4.69
C GLY A 3 17.63 -1.61 5.88
N ILE A 4 16.68 -0.69 6.10
CA ILE A 4 15.69 -0.79 7.18
C ILE A 4 14.64 -1.84 6.78
N SER A 5 14.05 -1.71 5.59
CA SER A 5 13.09 -2.67 5.02
C SER A 5 13.59 -4.12 5.03
N CYS A 6 14.88 -4.37 4.74
CA CYS A 6 15.44 -5.73 4.81
C CYS A 6 15.28 -6.41 6.19
N LEU A 7 15.24 -5.64 7.28
CA LEU A 7 15.05 -6.14 8.64
C LEU A 7 13.57 -6.11 9.05
N THR A 8 12.82 -5.08 8.64
CA THR A 8 11.42 -4.93 9.02
C THR A 8 10.50 -5.91 8.29
N ILE A 9 10.77 -6.25 7.02
CA ILE A 9 9.97 -7.21 6.23
C ILE A 9 9.87 -8.58 6.91
N PRO A 10 10.97 -9.27 7.28
CA PRO A 10 10.87 -10.58 7.93
C PRO A 10 10.24 -10.49 9.33
N CYS A 11 10.47 -9.40 10.06
CA CYS A 11 9.85 -9.18 11.37
C CYS A 11 8.32 -9.03 11.27
N PHE A 12 7.85 -8.22 10.32
CA PHE A 12 6.41 -8.07 10.04
C PHE A 12 5.80 -9.30 9.39
N ALA A 13 6.54 -10.05 8.57
CA ALA A 13 6.09 -11.32 8.02
C ALA A 13 5.86 -12.35 9.14
N TRP A 14 6.77 -12.47 10.10
CA TRP A 14 6.61 -13.33 11.27
C TRP A 14 5.40 -12.90 12.13
N LEU A 15 5.22 -11.60 12.32
CA LEU A 15 4.07 -11.06 13.03
C LEU A 15 2.75 -11.33 12.29
N ALA A 16 2.75 -11.25 10.96
CA ALA A 16 1.59 -11.53 10.11
C ALA A 16 1.21 -13.01 10.09
N ASP A 17 2.18 -13.91 10.12
CA ASP A 17 1.93 -15.34 10.24
C ASP A 17 1.33 -15.69 11.62
N ARG A 18 1.65 -14.93 12.68
CA ARG A 18 1.10 -15.14 14.02
C ARG A 18 -0.25 -14.47 14.27
N PHE A 19 -0.48 -13.25 13.78
CA PHE A 19 -1.70 -12.46 14.01
C PHE A 19 -2.76 -12.61 12.91
N GLY A 20 -2.39 -13.26 11.80
CA GLY A 20 -3.25 -13.44 10.63
C GLY A 20 -2.95 -12.41 9.55
N ARG A 21 -2.57 -12.94 8.37
CA ARG A 21 -2.17 -12.18 7.18
C ARG A 21 -3.16 -11.07 6.78
N ARG A 22 -4.47 -11.33 6.90
CA ARG A 22 -5.54 -10.37 6.55
C ARG A 22 -5.56 -9.15 7.46
N ARG A 23 -5.34 -9.32 8.77
CA ARG A 23 -5.35 -8.22 9.73
C ARG A 23 -4.17 -7.29 9.49
N VAL A 24 -2.98 -7.85 9.25
CA VAL A 24 -1.77 -7.06 9.00
C VAL A 24 -1.88 -6.22 7.73
N TYR A 25 -2.45 -6.77 6.66
CA TYR A 25 -2.70 -6.02 5.43
C TYR A 25 -3.66 -4.83 5.66
N ILE A 26 -4.77 -5.06 6.37
CA ILE A 26 -5.75 -3.99 6.69
C ILE A 26 -5.12 -2.93 7.59
N THR A 27 -4.34 -3.31 8.60
CA THR A 27 -3.66 -2.34 9.48
C THR A 27 -2.61 -1.52 8.73
N GLY A 28 -1.89 -2.12 7.78
CA GLY A 28 -0.96 -1.40 6.92
C GLY A 28 -1.68 -0.40 6.01
N ALA A 29 -2.78 -0.81 5.38
CA ALA A 29 -3.61 0.06 4.53
C ALA A 29 -4.23 1.23 5.33
N LEU A 30 -4.74 0.97 6.54
CA LEU A 30 -5.28 2.01 7.43
C LEU A 30 -4.19 2.97 7.90
N THR A 31 -3.02 2.45 8.28
CA THR A 31 -1.88 3.28 8.67
C THR A 31 -1.45 4.17 7.50
N GLY A 32 -1.43 3.63 6.29
CA GLY A 32 -1.16 4.39 5.06
C GLY A 32 -2.18 5.50 4.82
N ALA A 33 -3.47 5.21 4.95
CA ALA A 33 -4.54 6.20 4.81
C ALA A 33 -4.43 7.32 5.85
N ILE A 34 -4.16 6.97 7.11
CA ILE A 34 -4.01 7.95 8.20
C ILE A 34 -2.74 8.79 8.01
N SER A 35 -1.63 8.18 7.58
CA SER A 35 -0.35 8.87 7.35
C SER A 35 -0.33 9.72 6.08
N THR A 36 -1.28 9.53 5.16
CA THR A 36 -1.42 10.36 3.94
C THR A 36 -1.73 11.82 4.28
N PHE A 37 -2.70 12.05 5.18
CA PHE A 37 -3.08 13.41 5.59
C PHE A 37 -1.93 14.23 6.19
N PRO A 38 -1.20 13.76 7.22
CA PRO A 38 -0.10 14.52 7.79
C PRO A 38 1.07 14.68 6.81
N PHE A 39 1.26 13.76 5.86
CA PHE A 39 2.22 13.94 4.78
C PHE A 39 1.86 15.13 3.87
N PHE A 40 0.62 15.24 3.43
CA PHE A 40 0.16 16.38 2.62
C PHE A 40 0.16 17.71 3.41
N MET A 41 -0.25 17.70 4.68
CA MET A 41 -0.14 18.88 5.55
C MET A 41 1.32 19.31 5.75
N ALA A 42 2.26 18.38 5.89
CA ALA A 42 3.68 18.70 5.97
C ALA A 42 4.23 19.26 4.65
N LEU A 43 3.67 18.81 3.51
CA LEU A 43 4.00 19.29 2.17
C LEU A 43 3.57 20.77 1.99
N GLU A 44 2.34 21.09 2.41
CA GLU A 44 1.80 22.45 2.42
C GLU A 44 2.59 23.37 3.36
N ALA A 45 2.95 22.87 4.55
CA ALA A 45 3.77 23.60 5.52
C ALA A 45 5.24 23.80 5.07
N GLN A 46 5.64 23.27 3.91
CA GLN A 46 7.01 23.32 3.35
C GLN A 46 8.08 22.84 4.36
N SER A 47 7.70 21.99 5.32
CA SER A 47 8.61 21.56 6.38
C SER A 47 9.27 20.25 6.00
N VAL A 48 10.48 20.35 5.43
CA VAL A 48 11.28 19.20 4.96
C VAL A 48 11.46 18.14 6.05
N PHE A 49 11.60 18.53 7.31
CA PHE A 49 11.75 17.60 8.43
C PHE A 49 10.53 16.68 8.60
N TRP A 50 9.32 17.25 8.64
CA TRP A 50 8.09 16.48 8.81
C TRP A 50 7.76 15.63 7.58
N ILE A 51 8.04 16.14 6.38
CA ILE A 51 7.88 15.39 5.12
C ILE A 51 8.73 14.11 5.17
N VAL A 52 9.99 14.20 5.60
CA VAL A 52 10.90 13.05 5.68
C VAL A 52 10.43 12.05 6.74
N VAL A 53 9.99 12.50 7.92
CA VAL A 53 9.50 11.62 8.98
C VAL A 53 8.26 10.83 8.54
N PHE A 54 7.27 11.51 7.95
CA PHE A 54 6.06 10.84 7.48
C PHE A 54 6.32 9.97 6.25
N ALA A 55 7.21 10.38 5.35
CA ALA A 55 7.64 9.54 4.23
C ALA A 55 8.30 8.24 4.72
N ILE A 56 9.14 8.31 5.75
CA ILE A 56 9.76 7.13 6.36
C ILE A 56 8.69 6.23 6.98
N LEU A 57 7.75 6.79 7.73
CA LEU A 57 6.65 6.02 8.33
C LEU A 57 5.80 5.31 7.27
N LEU A 58 5.44 6.03 6.21
CA LEU A 58 4.62 5.50 5.12
C LEU A 58 5.37 4.43 4.32
N ALA A 59 6.63 4.70 3.95
CA ALA A 59 7.43 3.83 3.08
C ALA A 59 8.08 2.65 3.80
N ASN A 60 8.35 2.73 5.10
CA ASN A 60 9.03 1.63 5.84
C ASN A 60 8.10 0.86 6.77
N ILE A 61 6.97 1.42 7.20
CA ILE A 61 6.06 0.71 8.12
C ILE A 61 4.84 0.24 7.35
N ALA A 62 4.07 1.15 6.77
CA ALA A 62 2.85 0.79 6.06
C ALA A 62 3.17 -0.05 4.81
N HIS A 63 4.12 0.39 3.99
CA HIS A 63 4.49 -0.31 2.76
C HIS A 63 5.14 -1.68 3.03
N ASP A 64 6.08 -1.80 3.97
CA ASP A 64 6.71 -3.10 4.29
C ASP A 64 5.71 -4.10 4.87
N MET A 65 4.77 -3.66 5.72
CA MET A 65 3.68 -4.51 6.22
C MET A 65 2.77 -5.00 5.10
N VAL A 66 2.47 -4.17 4.11
CA VAL A 66 1.62 -4.54 2.98
C VAL A 66 2.35 -5.50 2.04
N VAL A 67 3.59 -5.17 1.66
CA VAL A 67 4.40 -5.97 0.73
C VAL A 67 4.70 -7.37 1.28
N CYS A 68 5.00 -7.50 2.57
CA CYS A 68 5.36 -8.80 3.15
C CYS A 68 4.19 -9.80 3.15
N VAL A 69 2.95 -9.32 3.23
CA VAL A 69 1.75 -10.16 3.22
C VAL A 69 1.16 -10.33 1.82
N GLN A 70 1.34 -9.35 0.94
CA GLN A 70 0.75 -9.32 -0.40
C GLN A 70 1.20 -10.51 -1.27
N GLN A 71 2.49 -10.83 -1.28
CA GLN A 71 3.02 -11.95 -2.08
C GLN A 71 2.49 -13.32 -1.63
N PRO A 72 2.52 -13.70 -0.34
CA PRO A 72 1.96 -14.98 0.11
C PRO A 72 0.44 -15.03 -0.05
N MET A 73 -0.29 -13.93 0.13
CA MET A 73 -1.72 -13.85 -0.17
C MET A 73 -2.01 -14.15 -1.64
N PHE A 74 -1.32 -13.46 -2.56
CA PHE A 74 -1.54 -13.63 -3.99
C PHE A 74 -1.24 -15.05 -4.44
N THR A 75 -0.12 -15.62 -4.00
CA THR A 75 0.23 -17.01 -4.36
C THR A 75 -0.70 -18.06 -3.75
N SER A 76 -1.43 -17.76 -2.67
CA SER A 76 -2.44 -18.67 -2.09
C SER A 76 -3.77 -18.66 -2.84
N MET A 77 -4.04 -17.64 -3.67
CA MET A 77 -5.26 -17.54 -4.49
C MET A 77 -5.18 -18.33 -5.79
N PHE A 78 -3.98 -18.72 -6.25
CA PHE A 78 -3.78 -19.49 -7.48
C PHE A 78 -3.45 -20.95 -7.15
N GLY A 79 -4.10 -21.90 -7.85
CA GLY A 79 -3.83 -23.33 -7.68
C GLY A 79 -2.40 -23.71 -8.11
N ALA A 80 -1.81 -24.72 -7.46
CA ALA A 80 -0.39 -25.10 -7.58
C ALA A 80 0.15 -25.17 -9.01
N SER A 81 -0.70 -25.56 -9.98
CA SER A 81 -0.37 -25.72 -11.39
C SER A 81 -0.20 -24.40 -12.19
N TYR A 82 -0.77 -23.29 -11.70
CA TYR A 82 -0.76 -21.99 -12.41
C TYR A 82 -0.25 -20.82 -11.55
N ARG A 83 0.28 -21.10 -10.34
CA ARG A 83 0.74 -20.07 -9.38
C ARG A 83 1.72 -19.09 -9.99
N TYR A 84 2.69 -19.54 -10.79
CA TYR A 84 3.74 -18.64 -11.28
C TYR A 84 3.25 -17.75 -12.44
N SER A 85 2.54 -18.33 -13.41
CA SER A 85 2.08 -17.60 -14.60
C SER A 85 0.86 -16.72 -14.28
N GLY A 86 -0.12 -17.24 -13.55
CA GLY A 86 -1.32 -16.48 -13.15
C GLY A 86 -1.00 -15.35 -12.16
N ALA A 87 -0.15 -15.61 -11.17
CA ALA A 87 0.27 -14.56 -10.23
C ALA A 87 1.12 -13.49 -10.92
N GLY A 88 2.06 -13.90 -11.76
CA GLY A 88 2.96 -12.98 -12.47
C GLY A 88 2.21 -12.09 -13.46
N VAL A 89 1.30 -12.64 -14.25
CA VAL A 89 0.50 -11.87 -15.21
C VAL A 89 -0.45 -10.92 -14.48
N GLY A 90 -1.14 -11.39 -13.43
CA GLY A 90 -2.01 -10.53 -12.63
C GLY A 90 -1.26 -9.36 -11.98
N TYR A 91 -0.07 -9.61 -11.44
CA TYR A 91 0.77 -8.58 -10.85
C TYR A 91 1.27 -7.58 -11.88
N GLN A 92 1.75 -8.03 -13.05
CA GLN A 92 2.23 -7.13 -14.09
C GLN A 92 1.11 -6.27 -14.66
N VAL A 93 -0.06 -6.85 -14.92
CA VAL A 93 -1.24 -6.08 -15.38
C VAL A 93 -1.66 -5.07 -14.31
N ALA A 94 -1.74 -5.48 -13.04
CA ALA A 94 -2.06 -4.57 -11.94
C ALA A 94 -0.99 -3.47 -11.76
N SER A 95 0.28 -3.77 -11.99
CA SER A 95 1.37 -2.80 -11.91
C SER A 95 1.34 -1.80 -13.06
N VAL A 96 1.02 -2.24 -14.27
CA VAL A 96 0.92 -1.36 -15.44
C VAL A 96 -0.30 -0.45 -15.30
N VAL A 97 -1.45 -1.02 -14.94
CA VAL A 97 -2.72 -0.26 -14.82
C VAL A 97 -2.72 0.58 -13.55
N GLY A 98 -2.43 -0.01 -12.40
CA GLY A 98 -2.40 0.68 -11.11
C GLY A 98 -1.18 1.59 -11.00
N GLY A 99 0.03 1.04 -11.08
CA GLY A 99 1.26 1.81 -10.89
C GLY A 99 1.52 2.86 -11.96
N GLY A 100 1.22 2.56 -13.23
CA GLY A 100 1.48 3.47 -14.35
C GLY A 100 0.50 4.64 -14.45
N PHE A 101 -0.80 4.41 -14.24
CA PHE A 101 -1.82 5.46 -14.37
C PHE A 101 -2.01 6.30 -13.11
N THR A 102 -1.62 5.80 -11.93
CA THR A 102 -1.70 6.54 -10.66
C THR A 102 -1.09 7.96 -10.74
N PRO A 103 0.16 8.16 -11.20
CA PRO A 103 0.74 9.51 -11.26
C PRO A 103 0.05 10.40 -12.30
N PHE A 104 -0.44 9.84 -13.41
CA PHE A 104 -1.20 10.58 -14.43
C PHE A 104 -2.53 11.08 -13.88
N ILE A 105 -3.26 10.22 -13.16
CA ILE A 105 -4.52 10.58 -12.51
C ILE A 105 -4.27 11.62 -11.41
N ALA A 106 -3.24 11.43 -10.58
CA ALA A 106 -2.88 12.38 -9.54
C ALA A 106 -2.52 13.76 -10.13
N ALA A 107 -1.68 13.81 -11.16
CA ALA A 107 -1.30 15.05 -11.84
C ALA A 107 -2.52 15.74 -12.49
N ALA A 108 -3.41 14.97 -13.13
CA ALA A 108 -4.65 15.50 -13.69
C ALA A 108 -5.54 16.10 -12.59
N LEU A 109 -5.74 15.41 -11.46
CA LEU A 109 -6.53 15.94 -10.34
C LEU A 109 -5.93 17.22 -9.74
N VAL A 110 -4.61 17.30 -9.56
CA VAL A 110 -3.95 18.52 -9.07
C VAL A 110 -4.19 19.68 -10.04
N THR A 111 -4.11 19.42 -11.34
CA THR A 111 -4.30 20.44 -12.39
C THR A 111 -5.76 20.91 -12.46
N PHE A 112 -6.73 20.01 -12.23
CA PHE A 112 -8.16 20.33 -12.21
C PHE A 112 -8.64 21.01 -10.92
N SER A 113 -7.93 20.83 -9.80
CA SER A 113 -8.28 21.42 -8.50
C SER A 113 -7.47 22.68 -8.15
N ASP A 114 -6.88 23.38 -9.13
CA ASP A 114 -6.13 24.63 -8.91
C ASP A 114 -4.98 24.48 -7.88
N GLY A 115 -4.38 23.28 -7.79
CA GLY A 115 -3.30 22.99 -6.83
C GLY A 115 -3.76 22.56 -5.43
N ASP A 116 -5.06 22.35 -5.20
CA ASP A 116 -5.57 21.89 -3.90
C ASP A 116 -5.15 20.43 -3.60
N TRP A 117 -4.47 20.24 -2.48
CA TRP A 117 -3.89 18.96 -2.06
C TRP A 117 -4.93 17.96 -1.55
N HIS A 118 -6.12 18.46 -1.16
CA HIS A 118 -7.23 17.63 -0.69
C HIS A 118 -7.68 16.60 -1.74
N SER A 119 -7.69 16.98 -3.02
CA SER A 119 -8.08 16.09 -4.12
C SER A 119 -7.16 14.87 -4.25
N VAL A 120 -5.85 15.06 -4.05
CA VAL A 120 -4.88 13.96 -4.10
C VAL A 120 -4.97 13.09 -2.85
N ALA A 121 -5.16 13.70 -1.68
CA ALA A 121 -5.36 12.98 -0.43
C ALA A 121 -6.62 12.09 -0.47
N ILE A 122 -7.73 12.59 -1.02
CA ILE A 122 -8.97 11.84 -1.22
C ILE A 122 -8.75 10.67 -2.19
N TYR A 123 -8.02 10.89 -3.29
CA TYR A 123 -7.68 9.82 -4.23
C TYR A 123 -6.84 8.70 -3.57
N LEU A 124 -5.82 9.07 -2.79
CA LEU A 124 -5.00 8.11 -2.06
C LEU A 124 -5.80 7.36 -0.99
N LEU A 125 -6.67 8.08 -0.27
CA LEU A 125 -7.56 7.50 0.73
C LEU A 125 -8.53 6.51 0.08
N ALA A 126 -9.12 6.85 -1.07
CA ALA A 126 -9.98 5.97 -1.84
C ALA A 126 -9.24 4.69 -2.27
N GLY A 127 -7.97 4.81 -2.73
CA GLY A 127 -7.13 3.66 -3.07
C GLY A 127 -6.81 2.76 -1.86
N CYS A 128 -6.52 3.36 -0.70
CA CYS A 128 -6.28 2.62 0.54
C CYS A 128 -7.55 1.92 1.04
N LEU A 129 -8.70 2.58 0.98
CA LEU A 129 -10.00 1.99 1.34
C LEU A 129 -10.40 0.88 0.38
N LEU A 130 -10.16 1.05 -0.92
CA LEU A 130 -10.41 0.00 -1.91
C LEU A 130 -9.53 -1.23 -1.62
N SER A 131 -8.25 -1.02 -1.29
CA SER A 131 -7.35 -2.11 -0.90
C SER A 131 -7.80 -2.79 0.40
N ALA A 132 -8.23 -2.02 1.40
CA ALA A 132 -8.79 -2.58 2.63
C ALA A 132 -10.08 -3.37 2.35
N ALA A 133 -10.96 -2.86 1.48
CA ALA A 133 -12.19 -3.52 1.08
C ALA A 133 -11.93 -4.82 0.31
N THR A 134 -10.99 -4.85 -0.64
CA THR A 134 -10.62 -6.09 -1.35
C THR A 134 -10.03 -7.13 -0.40
N ALA A 135 -9.19 -6.71 0.55
CA ALA A 135 -8.68 -7.60 1.61
C ALA A 135 -9.78 -8.08 2.56
N LEU A 136 -10.85 -7.30 2.76
CA LEU A 136 -12.03 -7.74 3.49
C LEU A 136 -12.89 -8.72 2.69
N LEU A 137 -13.04 -8.55 1.38
CA LEU A 137 -13.78 -9.49 0.53
C LEU A 137 -13.03 -10.80 0.29
N MET A 138 -11.69 -10.80 0.38
CA MET A 138 -10.91 -12.03 0.35
C MET A 138 -11.31 -12.95 1.51
N LYS A 139 -11.81 -14.14 1.16
CA LYS A 139 -12.14 -15.19 2.13
C LYS A 139 -10.90 -15.52 2.97
N PRO A 140 -11.04 -15.73 4.29
CA PRO A 140 -9.93 -16.18 5.12
C PRO A 140 -9.40 -17.49 4.54
N THR A 141 -8.14 -17.48 4.09
CA THR A 141 -7.43 -18.74 3.79
C THR A 141 -7.36 -19.49 5.11
N ALA A 142 -8.10 -20.60 5.21
CA ALA A 142 -8.07 -21.49 6.36
C ALA A 142 -6.61 -21.90 6.63
N SER A 143 -6.18 -21.69 7.88
CA SER A 143 -4.97 -22.27 8.44
C SER A 143 -5.12 -23.78 8.55
#